data_AF-A0A1I8AQE3-F1
#
_entry.id   AF-A0A1I8AQE3-F1
#
_cell.length_a   1.000
_cell.length_b   1.000
_cell.length_c   1.000
_cell.angle_alpha   90.00
_cell.angle_beta   90.00
_cell.angle_gamma   90.00
#
_symmetry.space_group_name_H-M   'P 1'
#
loop_
_entity.id
_entity.type
_entity.pdbx_description
1 polymer ?
#
loop_
_entity_poly.entity_id
_entity_poly.type
_entity_poly.pdbx_seq_one_letter_code
_entity_poly.pdbx_strand_id
1 'polypeptide(L)'
;MSRLGCGRYETYEECALCEASCDDPVVECPGPRNCSAPGCYCPQPYVRHNGECVIPVQCPRTTATPTDCPENERFLQCGYCQNTCEKPNKGCVKMCVGPPGCYCVYPFVLDAGKCIHQSQCPKKWE
;
A
#
# COMPACT_ATOMS: atom_id res chain seq x y z
N MET A 1 -12.64 -28.17 22.94
CA MET A 1 -12.67 -27.56 21.59
C MET A 1 -11.34 -26.87 21.35
N SER A 2 -10.73 -27.12 20.18
CA SER A 2 -9.37 -26.71 19.82
C SER A 2 -9.12 -25.23 20.06
N ARG A 3 -7.95 -24.87 20.60
CA ARG A 3 -7.44 -23.49 20.53
C ARG A 3 -7.38 -23.11 19.05
N LEU A 4 -8.33 -22.29 18.58
CA LEU A 4 -8.24 -21.62 17.29
C LEU A 4 -7.06 -20.66 17.39
N GLY A 5 -5.86 -21.15 17.10
CA GLY A 5 -4.71 -20.30 16.82
C GLY A 5 -4.94 -19.64 15.47
N CYS A 6 -4.58 -18.37 15.35
CA CYS A 6 -4.53 -17.71 14.05
C CYS A 6 -3.51 -18.39 13.12
N GLY A 7 -3.67 -18.15 11.82
CA GLY A 7 -2.82 -18.67 10.77
C GLY A 7 -1.38 -18.11 10.82
N ARG A 8 -0.59 -18.47 9.81
CA ARG A 8 0.79 -17.98 9.71
C ARG A 8 0.78 -16.46 9.51
N TYR A 9 1.62 -15.75 10.29
CA TYR A 9 1.73 -14.29 10.27
C TYR A 9 0.43 -13.55 10.59
N GLU A 10 -0.50 -14.21 11.29
CA GLU A 10 -1.71 -13.60 11.82
C GLU A 10 -1.63 -13.45 13.34
N THR A 11 -2.23 -12.38 13.84
CA THR A 11 -2.43 -12.16 15.27
C THR A 11 -3.92 -12.00 15.56
N TYR A 12 -4.38 -12.60 16.66
CA TYR A 12 -5.73 -12.36 17.13
C TYR A 12 -5.80 -10.96 17.75
N GLU A 13 -6.62 -10.10 17.19
CA GLU A 13 -6.87 -8.76 17.69
C GLU A 13 -8.34 -8.63 18.05
N GLU A 14 -8.63 -8.12 19.25
CA GLU A 14 -9.99 -7.75 19.66
C GLU A 14 -10.49 -6.52 18.90
N CYS A 15 -9.57 -5.72 18.35
CA CYS A 15 -9.84 -4.42 17.74
C CYS A 15 -8.68 -4.06 16.79
N ALA A 16 -8.76 -4.51 15.54
CA ALA A 16 -7.77 -4.18 14.51
C ALA A 16 -8.19 -2.92 13.75
N LEU A 17 -7.29 -1.95 13.62
CA LEU A 17 -7.57 -0.68 12.93
C LEU A 17 -7.93 -0.87 11.46
N CYS A 18 -7.07 -1.59 10.74
CA CYS A 18 -7.22 -1.90 9.32
C CYS A 18 -6.19 -2.96 8.91
N GLU A 19 -6.40 -3.60 7.76
CA GLU A 19 -5.49 -4.61 7.21
C GLU A 19 -5.10 -4.25 5.77
N ALA A 20 -3.80 -4.29 5.47
CA ALA A 20 -3.30 -4.10 4.12
C ALA A 20 -3.42 -5.41 3.32
N SER A 21 -3.64 -5.32 2.02
CA SER A 21 -3.67 -6.47 1.12
C SER A 21 -2.63 -6.34 0.01
N CYS A 22 -2.40 -7.42 -0.75
CA CYS A 22 -1.55 -7.31 -1.94
C CYS A 22 -2.08 -6.32 -2.99
N ASP A 23 -3.41 -6.13 -3.05
CA ASP A 23 -4.06 -5.21 -3.99
C ASP A 23 -4.15 -3.78 -3.44
N ASP A 24 -4.24 -3.63 -2.12
CA ASP A 24 -4.22 -2.35 -1.41
C ASP A 24 -3.25 -2.38 -0.20
N PRO A 25 -1.95 -2.18 -0.47
CA PRO A 25 -0.91 -2.26 0.55
C PRO A 25 -0.79 -0.98 1.39
N VAL A 26 -1.40 0.13 0.94
CA VAL A 26 -1.32 1.45 1.60
C VAL A 26 -2.70 1.86 2.04
N VAL A 27 -3.21 1.18 3.05
CA VAL A 27 -4.52 1.46 3.62
C VAL A 27 -4.37 2.57 4.69
N GLU A 28 -5.10 3.68 4.53
CA GLU A 28 -5.20 4.70 5.59
C GLU A 28 -6.15 4.17 6.67
N CYS A 29 -5.58 3.65 7.77
CA CYS A 29 -6.38 3.21 8.92
C CYS A 29 -7.21 4.37 9.49
N PRO A 30 -8.54 4.21 9.64
CA PRO A 30 -9.30 5.11 10.51
C PRO A 30 -8.71 4.99 11.93
N GLY A 31 -8.58 6.11 12.63
CA GLY A 31 -7.91 6.16 13.94
C GLY A 31 -8.52 5.23 15.01
N PRO A 32 -7.93 5.17 16.22
CA PRO A 32 -8.17 4.14 17.26
C PRO A 32 -9.60 3.97 17.79
N ARG A 33 -10.57 4.74 17.31
CA ARG A 33 -11.97 4.66 17.71
C ARG A 33 -12.87 3.90 16.73
N ASN A 34 -12.39 3.58 15.53
CA ASN A 34 -13.15 2.86 14.51
C ASN A 34 -12.34 1.63 14.06
N CYS A 35 -12.33 0.58 14.87
CA CYS A 35 -11.65 -0.68 14.54
C CYS A 35 -12.62 -1.77 14.08
N SER A 36 -12.07 -2.74 13.37
CA SER A 36 -12.74 -3.94 12.89
C SER A 36 -13.09 -4.90 14.04
N ALA A 37 -14.01 -5.82 13.78
CA ALA A 37 -14.46 -6.82 14.75
C ALA A 37 -13.31 -7.71 15.27
N PRO A 38 -13.45 -8.37 16.43
CA PRO A 38 -12.46 -9.32 16.90
C PRO A 38 -12.18 -10.44 15.89
N GLY A 39 -10.91 -10.77 15.64
CA GLY A 39 -10.53 -11.75 14.62
C GLY A 39 -9.02 -11.91 14.44
N CYS A 40 -8.64 -12.74 13.48
CA CYS A 40 -7.23 -12.92 13.08
C CYS A 40 -6.88 -11.96 11.95
N TYR A 41 -5.91 -11.09 12.20
CA TYR A 41 -5.50 -10.02 11.29
C TYR A 41 -4.03 -10.12 10.92
N CYS A 42 -3.65 -9.57 9.76
CA CYS A 42 -2.27 -9.38 9.36
C CYS A 42 -1.69 -8.12 10.03
N PRO A 43 -0.84 -8.25 11.08
CA PRO A 43 -0.14 -7.09 11.61
C PRO A 43 0.85 -6.55 10.58
N GLN A 44 1.12 -5.25 10.60
CA GLN A 44 2.19 -4.69 9.77
C GLN A 44 3.54 -5.36 10.11
N PRO A 45 4.39 -5.72 9.10
CA PRO A 45 4.31 -5.34 7.68
C PRO A 45 3.64 -6.39 6.77
N TYR A 46 2.94 -7.38 7.32
CA TYR A 46 2.30 -8.44 6.53
C TYR A 46 1.04 -7.92 5.86
N VAL A 47 0.72 -8.51 4.70
CA VAL A 47 -0.44 -8.15 3.89
C VAL A 47 -1.28 -9.39 3.61
N ARG A 48 -2.60 -9.21 3.50
CA ARG A 48 -3.52 -10.30 3.16
C ARG A 48 -3.47 -10.60 1.68
N HIS A 49 -3.34 -11.89 1.36
CA HIS A 49 -3.44 -12.42 0.01
C HIS A 49 -4.15 -13.78 0.03
N ASN A 50 -5.25 -13.91 -0.71
CA ASN A 50 -6.03 -15.15 -0.81
C ASN A 50 -6.40 -15.79 0.56
N GLY A 51 -6.70 -14.95 1.55
CA GLY A 51 -7.07 -15.39 2.89
C GLY A 51 -5.89 -15.62 3.86
N GLU A 52 -4.65 -15.56 3.39
CA GLU A 52 -3.45 -15.74 4.23
C GLU A 52 -2.66 -14.44 4.37
N CYS A 53 -1.95 -14.27 5.49
CA CYS A 53 -0.99 -13.19 5.66
C CYS A 53 0.36 -13.59 5.05
N VAL A 54 0.85 -12.77 4.13
CA VAL A 54 2.12 -12.97 3.44
C VAL A 54 3.02 -11.76 3.62
N ILE A 55 4.32 -11.94 3.42
CA ILE A 55 5.23 -10.79 3.30
C ILE A 55 5.03 -10.13 1.93
N PRO A 56 5.15 -8.79 1.78
CA PRO A 56 4.84 -8.10 0.52
C PRO A 56 5.57 -8.64 -0.73
N VAL A 57 6.77 -9.21 -0.57
CA VAL A 57 7.52 -9.82 -1.69
C VAL A 57 6.89 -11.12 -2.22
N GLN A 58 6.01 -11.74 -1.43
CA GLN A 58 5.23 -12.92 -1.83
C GLN A 58 3.91 -12.56 -2.50
N CYS A 59 3.54 -11.28 -2.57
CA CYS A 59 2.43 -10.86 -3.41
C CYS A 59 2.69 -11.29 -4.85
N PRO A 60 1.64 -11.66 -5.61
CA PRO A 60 1.77 -11.88 -7.04
C PRO A 60 2.44 -10.65 -7.63
N ARG A 61 3.55 -10.85 -8.34
CA ARG A 61 4.17 -9.76 -9.08
C ARG A 61 3.12 -9.28 -10.06
N THR A 62 2.67 -8.04 -9.91
CA THR A 62 2.15 -7.31 -11.07
C THR A 62 3.22 -7.43 -12.14
N THR A 63 2.85 -7.84 -13.34
CA THR A 63 3.73 -8.28 -14.42
C THR A 63 4.70 -7.20 -14.93
N ALA A 64 4.85 -6.09 -14.22
CA ALA A 64 5.83 -5.07 -14.52
C ALA A 64 7.25 -5.60 -14.24
N THR A 65 7.97 -5.92 -15.31
CA THR A 65 9.43 -6.02 -15.23
C THR A 65 10.03 -4.62 -15.12
N PRO A 66 11.31 -4.46 -14.74
CA PRO A 66 11.97 -3.14 -14.70
C PRO A 66 11.89 -2.32 -15.99
N THR A 67 11.55 -2.97 -17.10
CA THR A 67 11.44 -2.39 -18.45
C THR A 67 10.00 -1.94 -18.80
N ASP A 68 8.99 -2.32 -18.00
CA ASP A 68 7.57 -2.11 -18.32
C ASP A 68 6.93 -0.94 -17.59
N CYS A 69 7.71 -0.16 -16.82
CA CYS A 69 7.13 0.99 -16.13
C CYS A 69 6.71 2.07 -17.14
N PRO A 70 5.49 2.59 -17.02
CA PRO A 70 5.03 3.74 -17.79
C PRO A 70 5.96 4.94 -17.63
N GLU A 71 5.79 5.92 -18.52
CA GLU A 71 6.54 7.17 -18.45
C GLU A 71 6.42 7.81 -17.05
N ASN A 72 7.54 8.32 -16.53
CA ASN A 72 7.64 8.95 -15.20
C ASN A 72 7.48 8.00 -14.00
N GLU A 73 7.58 6.69 -14.23
CA GLU A 73 7.62 5.67 -13.19
C GLU A 73 8.95 4.93 -13.15
N ARG A 74 9.30 4.39 -11.98
CA ARG A 74 10.45 3.52 -11.80
C ARG A 74 10.03 2.26 -11.06
N PHE A 75 10.53 1.12 -11.54
CA PHE A 75 10.36 -0.14 -10.82
C PHE A 75 11.18 -0.10 -9.53
N LEU A 76 10.52 -0.37 -8.41
CA LEU A 76 11.15 -0.51 -7.11
C LEU A 76 10.88 -1.93 -6.60
N GLN A 77 11.91 -2.55 -6.04
CA GLN A 77 11.75 -3.85 -5.36
C GLN A 77 10.98 -3.72 -4.04
N CYS A 78 10.87 -2.51 -3.51
CA CYS A 78 9.99 -2.17 -2.42
C CYS A 78 9.42 -0.76 -2.67
N GLY A 79 8.11 -0.62 -2.55
CA GLY A 79 7.41 0.63 -2.77
C GLY A 79 7.49 1.58 -1.60
N TYR A 80 7.12 2.83 -1.87
CA TYR A 80 6.88 3.87 -0.87
C TYR A 80 5.56 4.57 -1.17
N CYS A 81 5.03 5.34 -0.22
CA CYS A 81 3.80 6.08 -0.48
C CYS A 81 3.99 7.15 -1.57
N GLN A 82 3.06 7.20 -2.52
CA GLN A 82 3.14 8.13 -3.65
C GLN A 82 2.48 9.47 -3.32
N ASN A 83 3.09 10.54 -3.80
CA ASN A 83 2.46 11.85 -3.84
C ASN A 83 1.34 11.85 -4.89
N THR A 84 0.25 12.56 -4.60
CA THR A 84 -0.89 12.74 -5.52
C THR A 84 -1.09 14.22 -5.81
N CYS A 85 -1.86 14.57 -6.84
CA CYS A 85 -2.20 15.98 -7.09
C CYS A 85 -2.94 16.65 -5.93
N GLU A 86 -3.65 15.88 -5.11
CA GLU A 86 -4.31 16.37 -3.90
C GLU A 86 -3.33 16.61 -2.74
N LYS A 87 -2.27 15.80 -2.67
CA LYS A 87 -1.23 15.84 -1.62
C LYS A 87 0.16 15.68 -2.26
N PRO A 88 0.66 16.68 -3.00
CA PRO A 88 1.91 16.57 -3.77
C PRO A 88 3.17 16.51 -2.90
N ASN A 89 3.05 16.88 -1.62
CA ASN A 89 4.09 16.79 -0.61
C ASN A 89 3.62 15.97 0.59
N LYS A 90 2.95 14.83 0.35
CA LYS A 90 2.69 13.89 1.44
C LYS A 90 4.06 13.52 2.00
N GLY A 91 4.29 13.75 3.29
CA GLY A 91 5.55 13.47 3.98
C GLY A 91 5.82 11.98 3.99
N CYS A 92 6.20 11.44 2.83
CA CYS A 92 6.41 10.04 2.58
C CYS A 92 7.83 9.72 2.96
N VAL A 93 7.98 9.03 4.09
CA VAL A 93 9.24 8.41 4.45
C VAL A 93 9.58 7.40 3.37
N LYS A 94 10.79 7.49 2.80
CA LYS A 94 11.35 6.52 1.83
C LYS A 94 11.65 5.18 2.52
N MET A 95 10.68 4.62 3.20
CA MET A 95 10.73 3.29 3.80
C MET A 95 10.03 2.32 2.86
N CYS A 96 10.53 1.09 2.81
CA CYS A 96 9.90 -0.03 2.11
C CYS A 96 8.56 -0.37 2.78
N VAL A 97 7.49 0.33 2.42
CA VAL A 97 6.13 0.12 2.96
C VAL A 97 5.17 -0.42 1.90
N GLY A 98 5.51 -0.31 0.62
CA GLY A 98 4.72 -0.83 -0.49
C GLY A 98 5.32 -2.09 -1.13
N PRO A 99 4.54 -2.83 -1.93
CA PRO A 99 5.01 -3.99 -2.68
C PRO A 99 6.02 -3.58 -3.77
N PRO A 100 6.69 -4.54 -4.39
CA PRO A 100 7.42 -4.29 -5.63
C PRO A 100 6.46 -3.79 -6.72
N GLY A 101 6.87 -2.81 -7.51
CA GLY A 101 6.02 -2.24 -8.57
C GLY A 101 6.60 -0.98 -9.18
N CYS A 102 5.84 -0.36 -10.09
CA CYS A 102 6.19 0.92 -10.70
C CYS A 102 5.64 2.07 -9.84
N TYR A 103 6.51 3.00 -9.49
CA TYR A 103 6.19 4.14 -8.62
C TYR A 103 6.60 5.44 -9.31
N CYS A 104 5.77 6.48 -9.17
CA CYS A 104 6.09 7.82 -9.67
C CYS A 104 7.43 8.28 -9.08
N VAL A 105 8.33 8.73 -9.96
CA VAL A 105 9.58 9.37 -9.52
C VAL A 105 9.33 10.83 -9.23
N TYR A 106 10.04 11.42 -8.27
CA TYR A 106 9.97 12.87 -8.07
C TYR A 106 10.51 13.60 -9.32
N PRO A 107 9.90 14.71 -9.79
CA PRO A 107 8.80 15.50 -9.21
C PRO A 107 7.38 15.14 -9.71
N PHE A 108 7.16 13.92 -10.17
CA PHE A 108 5.88 13.44 -10.68
C PHE A 108 4.99 12.91 -9.55
N VAL A 109 3.68 13.08 -9.73
CA VAL A 109 2.64 12.69 -8.77
C VAL A 109 1.59 11.82 -9.45
N LEU A 110 0.99 10.92 -8.70
CA LEU A 110 -0.05 10.03 -9.20
C LEU A 110 -1.37 10.81 -9.32
N ASP A 111 -1.93 10.83 -10.52
CA ASP A 111 -3.23 11.41 -10.83
C ASP A 111 -3.97 10.51 -11.82
N ALA A 112 -5.19 10.08 -11.47
CA ALA A 112 -6.02 9.19 -12.29
C ALA A 112 -5.28 7.94 -12.84
N GLY A 113 -4.38 7.35 -12.05
CA GLY A 113 -3.60 6.17 -12.44
C GLY A 113 -2.40 6.45 -13.35
N LYS A 114 -2.00 7.71 -13.52
CA LYS A 114 -0.81 8.12 -14.29
C LYS A 114 0.10 9.02 -13.48
N CYS A 115 1.41 8.92 -13.70
CA CYS A 115 2.38 9.85 -13.11
C CYS A 115 2.52 11.09 -14.00
N ILE A 116 1.98 12.22 -13.54
CA ILE A 116 2.06 13.51 -14.22
C ILE A 116 2.96 14.46 -13.44
N HIS A 117 3.53 15.45 -14.13
CA HIS A 117 4.36 16.43 -13.44
C HIS A 117 3.50 17.23 -12.47
N GLN A 118 3.97 17.51 -11.25
CA GLN A 118 3.18 18.22 -10.24
C GLN A 118 2.59 19.57 -10.72
N SER A 119 3.23 20.24 -11.68
CA SER A 119 2.72 21.49 -12.28
C SER A 119 1.53 21.30 -13.23
N GLN A 120 1.26 20.07 -13.67
CA GLN A 120 0.15 19.69 -14.54
C GLN A 120 -1.08 19.28 -13.74
N CYS A 121 -1.01 19.27 -12.41
CA CYS A 121 -2.16 18.98 -11.57
C CYS A 121 -3.31 19.95 -11.89
N PRO A 122 -4.56 19.44 -11.95
CA PRO A 122 -5.71 20.29 -12.18
C PRO A 122 -5.76 21.38 -11.13
N LYS A 123 -5.76 22.64 -11.57
CA LYS A 123 -5.95 23.77 -10.68
C LYS A 123 -7.34 23.62 -10.06
N LYS A 124 -7.40 23.40 -8.75
CA LYS A 124 -8.64 23.59 -8.02
C LYS A 124 -8.97 25.07 -8.13
N TRP A 125 -9.96 25.39 -8.94
CA TRP A 125 -10.58 26.70 -8.93
C TRP A 125 -11.45 26.73 -7.67
N GLU A 126 -11.22 27.72 -6.81
CA GLU A 126 -12.13 28.09 -5.73
C GLU A 126 -13.27 28.96 -6.27
#